data_AF-A0A0C1F6V8-F1
#
_entry.id   AF-A0A0C1F6V8-F1
#
_cell.length_a   1.000
_cell.length_b   1.000
_cell.length_c   1.000
_cell.angle_alpha   90.00
_cell.angle_beta   90.00
_cell.angle_gamma   90.00
#
_symmetry.space_group_name_H-M   'P 1'
#
loop_
_entity.id
_entity.type
_entity.pdbx_description
1 polymer ?
#
loop_
_entity_poly.entity_id
_entity_poly.type
_entity_poly.pdbx_seq_one_letter_code
_entity_poly.pdbx_strand_id
1 'polypeptide(L)'
;MNCSALKIGDLVTLKSHAYLNDLTSVLITGDHSALPPIMIVKEIRQIKNEAVSSEQNFLIKCIWFSSKSNALQENTFKGIHLRHLETKEKLDQTEVISEGDLVLLKSTELELKKRKSTFSVEESSNAIADKNTQSALLNYLPPILHVISIKEFKVKDTADTDKTFFLQPKKKVKCFYYNAHSDRISEIELPSESLSIVEPLEENLLMDLNSYISDKSYVLCRDEHDKMLVLQPKTISFRSGFYFLRAYEIISGRNIEINISNDIVYKRIESIVAAVSPVAEMSYLAKEKITDDLIEKIKLAKSEKLYLRLKYKNKNDEISSRTVSNFFFQKKPEEDSVPRYLTGYCHLREEERTFNIKRIQFLEVLSVNFE
;
A
#
# COMPACT_ATOMS: atom_id res chain seq x y z
N MET A 1 -28.00 0.05 -8.11
CA MET A 1 -26.89 -0.86 -8.45
C MET A 1 -27.46 -2.26 -8.39
N ASN A 2 -27.80 -2.85 -9.54
CA ASN A 2 -28.63 -4.06 -9.62
C ASN A 2 -28.08 -5.18 -8.71
N CYS A 3 -28.76 -5.48 -7.60
CA CYS A 3 -28.42 -6.59 -6.70
C CYS A 3 -28.44 -7.96 -7.39
N SER A 4 -29.01 -8.05 -8.60
CA SER A 4 -28.91 -9.22 -9.47
C SER A 4 -27.48 -9.53 -9.96
N ALA A 5 -26.50 -8.66 -9.71
CA ALA A 5 -25.10 -8.86 -10.08
C ALA A 5 -24.23 -9.47 -8.97
N LEU A 6 -24.68 -9.50 -7.71
CA LEU A 6 -23.87 -10.00 -6.59
C LEU A 6 -23.75 -11.53 -6.62
N LYS A 7 -22.55 -12.03 -6.32
CA LYS A 7 -22.18 -13.44 -6.24
C LYS A 7 -21.63 -13.75 -4.85
N ILE A 8 -21.54 -15.04 -4.55
CA ILE A 8 -20.90 -15.52 -3.32
C ILE A 8 -19.41 -15.28 -3.41
N GLY A 9 -18.82 -14.79 -2.31
CA GLY A 9 -17.43 -14.39 -2.27
C GLY A 9 -17.20 -12.91 -2.60
N ASP A 10 -18.20 -12.20 -3.12
CA ASP A 10 -18.08 -10.77 -3.41
C ASP A 10 -17.87 -9.97 -2.12
N LEU A 11 -17.06 -8.91 -2.24
CA LEU A 11 -16.77 -7.98 -1.16
C LEU A 11 -17.82 -6.87 -1.14
N VAL A 12 -18.41 -6.67 0.03
CA VAL A 12 -19.45 -5.67 0.25
C VAL A 12 -19.21 -4.91 1.53
N THR A 13 -19.75 -3.70 1.64
CA THR A 13 -19.77 -2.95 2.89
C THR A 13 -21.09 -2.20 3.03
N LEU A 14 -21.34 -1.64 4.22
CA LEU A 14 -22.51 -0.79 4.43
C LEU A 14 -22.34 0.53 3.68
N LYS A 15 -23.44 1.10 3.20
CA LYS A 15 -23.41 2.42 2.52
C LYS A 15 -22.85 3.56 3.37
N SER A 16 -22.85 3.41 4.70
CA SER A 16 -22.23 4.32 5.67
C SER A 16 -20.70 4.21 5.74
N HIS A 17 -20.09 3.21 5.11
CA HIS A 17 -18.64 3.09 5.04
C HIS A 17 -18.02 4.16 4.13
N ALA A 18 -16.79 4.56 4.44
CA ALA A 18 -16.07 5.62 3.74
C ALA A 18 -15.65 5.25 2.29
N TYR A 19 -15.51 3.96 2.00
CA TYR A 19 -15.13 3.48 0.66
C TYR A 19 -16.28 3.59 -0.34
N LEU A 20 -15.99 4.11 -1.53
CA LEU A 20 -16.97 4.36 -2.59
C LEU A 20 -16.55 3.68 -3.89
N ASN A 21 -17.16 2.54 -4.24
CA ASN A 21 -16.86 1.78 -5.45
C ASN A 21 -15.34 1.51 -5.56
N ASP A 22 -14.63 2.24 -6.43
CA ASP A 22 -13.19 2.17 -6.65
C ASP A 22 -12.34 2.99 -5.67
N LEU A 23 -12.96 3.93 -4.94
CA LEU A 23 -12.27 4.81 -3.99
C LEU A 23 -12.05 4.08 -2.66
N THR A 24 -10.98 3.30 -2.61
CA THR A 24 -10.52 2.55 -1.42
C THR A 24 -9.32 3.20 -0.74
N SER A 25 -8.65 4.14 -1.38
CA SER A 25 -7.53 4.91 -0.84
C SER A 25 -7.99 6.11 0.01
N VAL A 26 -8.87 5.88 0.99
CA VAL A 26 -9.40 6.93 1.89
C VAL A 26 -8.72 6.85 3.25
N LEU A 27 -8.16 7.97 3.71
CA LEU A 27 -7.63 8.10 5.06
C LEU A 27 -8.79 8.29 6.05
N ILE A 28 -8.89 7.41 7.05
CA ILE A 28 -9.94 7.47 8.07
C ILE A 28 -9.47 8.36 9.22
N THR A 29 -10.19 9.46 9.45
CA THR A 29 -9.95 10.40 10.55
C THR A 29 -11.10 10.37 11.54
N GLY A 30 -10.82 10.66 12.81
CA GLY A 30 -11.82 10.62 13.88
C GLY A 30 -11.95 9.24 14.54
N ASP A 31 -13.10 8.97 15.16
CA ASP A 31 -13.35 7.68 15.81
C ASP A 31 -13.62 6.58 14.77
N HIS A 32 -12.60 5.75 14.55
CA HIS A 32 -12.64 4.60 13.65
C HIS A 32 -13.41 3.41 14.24
N SER A 33 -13.80 3.46 15.52
CA SER A 33 -14.49 2.34 16.19
C SER A 33 -15.88 2.06 15.64
N ALA A 34 -16.48 3.06 14.99
CA ALA A 34 -17.80 3.02 14.35
C ALA A 34 -17.76 2.70 12.84
N LEU A 35 -16.56 2.58 12.26
CA LEU A 35 -16.43 2.27 10.83
C LEU A 35 -16.91 0.84 10.57
N PRO A 36 -17.86 0.62 9.64
CA PRO A 36 -18.31 -0.72 9.31
C PRO A 36 -17.18 -1.63 8.79
N PRO A 37 -17.28 -2.95 8.96
CA PRO A 37 -16.36 -3.89 8.33
C PRO A 37 -16.58 -3.95 6.80
N ILE A 38 -15.56 -4.42 6.10
CA ILE A 38 -15.70 -5.04 4.79
C ILE A 38 -16.14 -6.48 5.04
N MET A 39 -17.23 -6.87 4.39
CA MET A 39 -17.90 -8.14 4.57
C MET A 39 -17.85 -8.94 3.28
N ILE A 40 -18.01 -10.26 3.39
CA ILE A 40 -18.03 -11.19 2.27
C ILE A 40 -19.43 -11.79 2.15
N VAL A 41 -19.96 -11.85 0.93
CA VAL A 41 -21.26 -12.49 0.67
C VAL A 41 -21.14 -14.01 0.84
N LYS A 42 -21.94 -14.57 1.76
CA LYS A 42 -21.99 -16.01 2.06
C LYS A 42 -23.22 -16.70 1.45
N GLU A 43 -24.40 -16.06 1.50
CA GLU A 43 -25.65 -16.58 0.92
C GLU A 43 -26.51 -15.42 0.39
N ILE A 44 -27.30 -15.68 -0.66
CA ILE A 44 -28.27 -14.72 -1.21
C ILE A 44 -29.63 -15.40 -1.31
N ARG A 45 -30.67 -14.80 -0.70
CA ARG A 45 -32.06 -15.30 -0.73
C ARG A 45 -33.00 -14.24 -1.26
N GLN A 46 -33.93 -14.61 -2.13
CA GLN A 46 -35.03 -13.72 -2.52
C GLN A 46 -36.20 -13.80 -1.53
N ILE A 47 -36.76 -12.66 -1.16
CA ILE A 47 -37.98 -12.55 -0.36
C ILE A 47 -39.19 -12.78 -1.28
N LYS A 48 -40.03 -13.76 -0.98
CA LYS A 48 -41.34 -13.93 -1.64
C LYS A 48 -42.29 -12.85 -1.10
N ASN A 49 -42.82 -12.01 -2.01
CA ASN A 49 -44.05 -11.19 -1.91
C ASN A 49 -43.96 -9.74 -2.42
N GLU A 50 -42.86 -9.28 -3.01
CA GLU A 50 -42.81 -7.95 -3.63
C GLU A 50 -42.78 -8.06 -5.16
N ALA A 51 -43.90 -7.69 -5.80
CA ALA A 51 -44.18 -7.83 -7.24
C ALA A 51 -43.33 -6.93 -8.17
N VAL A 52 -42.19 -6.43 -7.70
CA VAL A 52 -41.32 -5.51 -8.46
C VAL A 52 -39.88 -5.99 -8.33
N SER A 53 -39.18 -6.10 -9.46
CA SER A 53 -37.76 -6.48 -9.64
C SER A 53 -36.76 -5.47 -9.03
N SER A 54 -37.05 -4.90 -7.86
CA SER A 54 -36.20 -3.91 -7.22
C SER A 54 -35.19 -4.58 -6.28
N GLU A 55 -34.04 -3.92 -6.08
CA GLU A 55 -32.92 -4.34 -5.22
C GLU A 55 -33.32 -4.60 -3.74
N GLN A 56 -34.57 -4.33 -3.37
CA GLN A 56 -35.15 -4.52 -2.04
C GLN A 56 -35.51 -5.99 -1.73
N ASN A 57 -35.57 -6.84 -2.75
CA ASN A 57 -36.10 -8.20 -2.62
C ASN A 57 -35.07 -9.26 -2.20
N PHE A 58 -33.80 -8.89 -1.98
CA PHE A 58 -32.76 -9.85 -1.62
C PHE A 58 -32.28 -9.67 -0.18
N LEU A 59 -32.32 -10.77 0.58
CA LEU A 59 -31.64 -10.94 1.85
C LEU A 59 -30.27 -11.55 1.60
N ILE A 60 -29.23 -10.83 1.97
CA ILE A 60 -27.84 -11.19 1.72
C ILE A 60 -27.19 -11.46 3.07
N LYS A 61 -26.80 -12.71 3.29
CA LYS A 61 -26.07 -13.12 4.48
C LYS A 61 -24.59 -12.86 4.24
N CYS A 62 -24.01 -12.01 5.07
CA CYS A 62 -22.61 -11.61 4.97
C CYS A 62 -21.83 -12.12 6.18
N ILE A 63 -20.52 -12.32 5.98
CA ILE A 63 -19.57 -12.70 7.04
C ILE A 63 -18.41 -11.72 7.10
N TRP A 64 -17.85 -11.53 8.30
CA TRP A 64 -16.64 -10.75 8.52
C TRP A 64 -15.96 -11.21 9.82
N PHE A 65 -14.68 -10.89 9.98
CA PHE A 65 -13.99 -11.12 11.25
C PHE A 65 -14.07 -9.87 12.13
N SER A 66 -14.30 -10.03 13.43
CA SER A 66 -14.29 -8.94 14.40
C SER A 66 -13.16 -9.15 15.40
N SER A 67 -12.17 -8.26 15.40
CA SER A 67 -11.07 -8.32 16.37
C SER A 67 -11.54 -8.03 17.80
N LYS A 68 -12.70 -7.37 17.98
CA LYS A 68 -13.31 -7.14 19.31
C LYS A 68 -13.78 -8.43 19.98
N SER A 69 -14.39 -9.34 19.21
CA SER A 69 -14.86 -10.64 19.70
C SER A 69 -13.88 -11.77 19.38
N ASN A 70 -12.81 -11.47 18.65
CA ASN A 70 -11.85 -12.42 18.09
C ASN A 70 -12.52 -13.63 17.42
N ALA A 71 -13.60 -13.36 16.67
CA ALA A 71 -14.43 -14.39 16.07
C ALA A 71 -15.06 -13.89 14.77
N LEU A 72 -15.36 -14.83 13.88
CA LEU A 72 -16.20 -14.60 12.71
C LEU A 72 -17.63 -14.28 13.13
N GLN A 73 -18.18 -13.24 12.51
CA GLN A 73 -19.53 -12.75 12.72
C GLN A 73 -20.33 -12.95 11.44
N GLU A 74 -21.63 -13.19 11.60
CA GLU A 74 -22.55 -13.34 10.46
C GLU A 74 -23.80 -12.51 10.71
N ASN A 75 -24.28 -11.81 9.68
CA ASN A 75 -25.56 -11.12 9.74
C ASN A 75 -26.20 -11.01 8.36
N THR A 76 -27.52 -10.80 8.34
CA THR A 76 -28.33 -10.72 7.13
C THR A 76 -28.74 -9.27 6.88
N PHE A 77 -28.48 -8.78 5.67
CA PHE A 77 -28.80 -7.41 5.26
C PHE A 77 -29.70 -7.41 4.04
N LYS A 78 -30.52 -6.36 3.88
CA LYS A 78 -31.18 -6.08 2.60
C LYS A 78 -30.17 -5.48 1.61
N GLY A 79 -30.26 -5.87 0.34
CA GLY A 79 -29.37 -5.37 -0.71
C GLY A 79 -29.25 -3.84 -0.78
N ILE A 80 -30.34 -3.12 -0.50
CA ILE A 80 -30.35 -1.65 -0.43
C ILE A 80 -29.38 -1.03 0.59
N HIS A 81 -28.93 -1.77 1.60
CA HIS A 81 -27.99 -1.27 2.61
C HIS A 81 -26.54 -1.53 2.25
N LEU A 82 -26.30 -2.40 1.27
CA LEU A 82 -24.98 -2.83 0.86
C LEU A 82 -24.47 -2.02 -0.32
N ARG A 83 -23.14 -1.93 -0.41
CA ARG A 83 -22.38 -1.41 -1.54
C ARG A 83 -21.36 -2.48 -1.92
N HIS A 84 -21.30 -2.81 -3.21
CA HIS A 84 -20.28 -3.70 -3.75
C HIS A 84 -18.93 -2.96 -3.86
N LEU A 85 -17.84 -3.64 -3.52
CA LEU A 85 -16.48 -3.14 -3.69
C LEU A 85 -15.84 -3.87 -4.86
N GLU A 86 -15.61 -3.15 -5.96
CA GLU A 86 -14.90 -3.72 -7.11
C GLU A 86 -13.42 -3.84 -6.77
N THR A 87 -12.91 -5.06 -6.82
CA THR A 87 -11.48 -5.32 -6.66
C THR A 87 -10.88 -5.39 -8.06
N LYS A 88 -10.00 -4.46 -8.41
CA LYS A 88 -9.38 -4.36 -9.76
C LYS A 88 -8.42 -5.50 -10.07
N GLU A 89 -8.04 -6.26 -9.06
CA GLU A 89 -7.24 -7.46 -9.21
C GLU A 89 -8.11 -8.55 -9.80
N LYS A 90 -7.71 -9.05 -10.97
CA LYS A 90 -8.29 -10.24 -11.58
C LYS A 90 -8.04 -11.44 -10.67
N LEU A 91 -8.90 -11.63 -9.67
CA LEU A 91 -9.08 -12.91 -8.97
C LEU A 91 -9.78 -13.94 -9.88
N ASP A 92 -9.32 -14.03 -11.14
CA ASP A 92 -9.75 -15.03 -12.12
C ASP A 92 -9.05 -16.38 -11.91
N GLN A 93 -8.16 -16.48 -10.93
CA GLN A 93 -7.58 -17.76 -10.55
C GLN A 93 -8.48 -18.40 -9.49
N THR A 94 -9.21 -19.41 -9.92
CA THR A 94 -9.74 -20.46 -9.04
C THR A 94 -8.53 -21.24 -8.52
N GLU A 95 -7.75 -20.61 -7.65
CA GLU A 95 -6.72 -21.31 -6.90
C GLU A 95 -7.40 -22.45 -6.15
N VAL A 96 -6.97 -23.66 -6.47
CA VAL A 96 -7.58 -24.87 -5.93
C VAL A 96 -7.06 -25.03 -4.52
N ILE A 97 -7.83 -24.51 -3.56
CA ILE A 97 -7.58 -24.72 -2.13
C ILE A 97 -7.50 -26.23 -1.87
N SER A 98 -6.45 -26.63 -1.16
CA SER A 98 -6.13 -28.00 -0.78
C SER A 98 -5.98 -28.12 0.74
N GLU A 99 -6.02 -29.36 1.25
CA GLU A 99 -5.77 -29.62 2.68
C GLU A 99 -4.32 -29.30 3.04
N GLY A 100 -4.11 -28.61 4.17
CA GLY A 100 -2.79 -28.13 4.58
C GLY A 100 -2.47 -26.69 4.16
N ASP A 101 -3.22 -26.11 3.24
CA ASP A 101 -3.01 -24.74 2.80
C ASP A 101 -3.25 -23.72 3.91
N LEU A 102 -2.54 -22.60 3.83
CA LEU A 102 -2.77 -21.40 4.62
C LEU A 102 -3.72 -20.48 3.85
N VAL A 103 -4.81 -20.05 4.48
CA VAL A 103 -5.82 -19.21 3.85
C VAL A 103 -6.22 -18.03 4.73
N LEU A 104 -6.70 -16.97 4.09
CA LEU A 104 -7.26 -15.77 4.73
C LEU A 104 -8.64 -15.47 4.16
N LEU A 105 -9.38 -14.60 4.85
CA LEU A 105 -10.59 -14.02 4.27
C LEU A 105 -10.19 -13.05 3.15
N LYS A 106 -10.90 -13.07 2.02
CA LYS A 106 -10.66 -12.13 0.90
C LYS A 106 -10.74 -10.65 1.30
N SER A 107 -11.48 -10.33 2.35
CA SER A 107 -11.56 -8.96 2.88
C SER A 107 -10.26 -8.46 3.51
N THR A 108 -9.33 -9.36 3.87
CA THR A 108 -8.12 -9.04 4.65
C THR A 108 -7.25 -7.99 3.97
N GLU A 109 -7.08 -8.08 2.65
CA GLU A 109 -6.21 -7.18 1.91
C GLU A 109 -6.76 -5.74 1.89
N LEU A 110 -8.06 -5.58 1.62
CA LEU A 110 -8.71 -4.27 1.68
C LEU A 110 -8.76 -3.72 3.11
N GLU A 111 -8.93 -4.58 4.12
CA GLU A 111 -8.86 -4.18 5.52
C GLU A 111 -7.45 -3.68 5.89
N LEU A 112 -6.38 -4.33 5.42
CA LEU A 112 -4.99 -3.89 5.65
C LEU A 112 -4.68 -2.54 5.01
N LYS A 113 -5.33 -2.22 3.87
CA LYS A 113 -5.19 -0.92 3.18
C LYS A 113 -5.84 0.23 3.96
N LYS A 114 -6.72 -0.04 4.94
CA LYS A 114 -7.29 1.01 5.80
C LYS A 114 -6.22 1.65 6.69
N ARG A 115 -6.08 2.97 6.59
CA ARG A 115 -5.16 3.77 7.42
C ARG A 115 -5.97 4.71 8.31
N LYS A 116 -5.55 4.82 9.57
CA LYS A 116 -6.01 5.85 10.51
C LYS A 116 -4.93 6.92 10.65
N SER A 117 -5.35 8.18 10.72
CA SER A 117 -4.48 9.28 11.13
C SER A 117 -4.77 9.63 12.57
N THR A 118 -3.75 9.64 13.42
CA THR A 118 -3.85 10.21 14.77
C THR A 118 -3.14 11.56 14.78
N PHE A 119 -3.88 12.61 15.11
CA PHE A 119 -3.29 13.92 15.40
C PHE A 119 -2.69 13.85 16.81
N SER A 120 -1.37 13.80 16.92
CA SER A 120 -0.68 14.08 18.17
C SER A 120 -0.45 15.59 18.27
N VAL A 121 -1.19 16.27 19.14
CA VAL A 121 -0.89 17.65 19.52
C VAL A 121 0.22 17.57 20.58
N GLU A 122 1.49 17.69 20.18
CA GLU A 122 2.58 17.92 21.13
C GLU A 122 2.71 19.44 21.36
N GLU A 123 2.54 19.91 22.60
CA GLU A 123 2.69 21.33 23.02
C GLU A 123 4.16 21.83 23.03
N SER A 124 5.05 21.26 22.21
CA SER A 124 6.46 21.69 22.15
C SER A 124 6.72 22.59 20.94
N SER A 125 6.94 23.87 21.23
CA SER A 125 7.06 25.01 20.33
C SER A 125 8.30 25.06 19.42
N ASN A 126 8.90 23.93 19.01
CA ASN A 126 10.13 23.96 18.18
C ASN A 126 10.31 22.83 17.15
N ALA A 127 9.25 22.16 16.69
CA ALA A 127 9.34 21.23 15.56
C ALA A 127 8.36 21.62 14.43
N ILE A 128 8.90 22.13 13.32
CA ILE A 128 8.19 22.36 12.06
C ILE A 128 7.95 21.03 11.33
N ALA A 129 7.26 20.11 12.00
CA ALA A 129 6.76 18.89 11.40
C ALA A 129 5.50 18.48 12.15
N ASP A 130 4.34 18.77 11.56
CA ASP A 130 3.10 18.09 11.88
C ASP A 130 3.35 16.58 11.73
N LYS A 131 3.68 15.91 12.83
CA LYS A 131 3.88 14.45 12.85
C LYS A 131 2.50 13.80 12.87
N ASN A 132 1.76 13.91 11.78
CA ASN A 132 0.62 13.05 11.53
C ASN A 132 1.13 11.61 11.46
N THR A 133 0.97 10.85 12.54
CA THR A 133 1.31 9.43 12.54
C THR A 133 0.14 8.67 11.91
N GLN A 134 0.35 8.23 10.68
CA GLN A 134 -0.55 7.29 10.01
C GLN A 134 -0.23 5.87 10.48
N SER A 135 -1.24 5.13 10.88
CA SER A 135 -1.12 3.72 11.28
C SER A 135 -2.18 2.87 10.59
N ALA A 136 -1.91 1.58 10.42
CA ALA A 136 -2.90 0.64 9.90
C ALA A 136 -4.08 0.49 10.87
N LEU A 137 -5.29 0.33 10.33
CA LEU A 137 -6.49 0.02 11.09
C LEU A 137 -6.68 -1.49 11.16
N LEU A 138 -6.57 -2.09 12.34
CA LEU A 138 -6.49 -3.55 12.51
C LEU A 138 -7.77 -4.17 13.12
N ASN A 139 -8.92 -3.50 12.98
CA ASN A 139 -10.15 -3.85 13.72
C ASN A 139 -10.90 -5.09 13.20
N TYR A 140 -10.67 -5.46 11.95
CA TYR A 140 -11.41 -6.51 11.25
C TYR A 140 -10.48 -7.49 10.53
N LEU A 141 -9.27 -7.65 11.05
CA LEU A 141 -8.27 -8.54 10.47
C LEU A 141 -8.37 -9.93 11.10
N PRO A 142 -8.64 -10.98 10.30
CA PRO A 142 -8.65 -12.34 10.78
C PRO A 142 -7.22 -12.85 11.06
N PRO A 143 -7.09 -13.89 11.90
CA PRO A 143 -5.88 -14.71 11.93
C PRO A 143 -5.75 -15.53 10.63
N ILE A 144 -4.56 -16.06 10.38
CA ILE A 144 -4.33 -17.04 9.33
C ILE A 144 -5.07 -18.33 9.71
N LEU A 145 -5.75 -18.91 8.73
CA LEU A 145 -6.51 -20.15 8.89
C LEU A 145 -5.76 -21.30 8.23
N HIS A 146 -5.76 -22.46 8.88
CA HIS A 146 -5.21 -23.70 8.31
C HIS A 146 -6.34 -24.57 7.78
N VAL A 147 -6.25 -24.99 6.52
CA VAL A 147 -7.26 -25.85 5.90
C VAL A 147 -7.14 -27.28 6.43
N ILE A 148 -8.23 -27.80 7.00
CA ILE A 148 -8.32 -29.16 7.55
C ILE A 148 -8.95 -30.11 6.54
N SER A 149 -10.08 -29.70 5.96
CA SER A 149 -10.87 -30.56 5.09
C SER A 149 -11.75 -29.75 4.17
N ILE A 150 -11.99 -30.27 2.98
CA ILE A 150 -12.86 -29.64 1.99
C ILE A 150 -14.06 -30.55 1.73
N LYS A 151 -15.27 -30.01 1.89
CA LYS A 151 -16.52 -30.75 1.70
C LYS A 151 -17.36 -30.06 0.65
N GLU A 152 -18.01 -30.86 -0.20
CA GLU A 152 -19.06 -30.33 -1.07
C GLU A 152 -20.24 -29.85 -0.23
N PHE A 153 -20.83 -28.75 -0.66
CA PHE A 153 -22.03 -28.25 -0.02
C PHE A 153 -23.19 -29.17 -0.38
N LYS A 154 -23.59 -30.03 0.57
CA LYS A 154 -24.83 -30.80 0.44
C LYS A 154 -26.00 -29.88 0.73
N VAL A 155 -26.84 -29.64 -0.28
CA VAL A 155 -28.15 -29.05 -0.08
C VAL A 155 -28.92 -29.99 0.85
N LYS A 156 -29.25 -29.54 2.06
CA LYS A 156 -30.28 -30.24 2.84
C LYS A 156 -31.56 -30.05 2.04
N ASP A 157 -32.15 -31.15 1.55
CA ASP A 157 -33.46 -31.15 0.94
C ASP A 157 -34.48 -30.58 1.94
N THR A 158 -34.63 -29.26 1.97
CA THR A 158 -35.83 -28.65 2.49
C THR A 158 -36.88 -28.91 1.41
N ALA A 159 -37.72 -29.89 1.69
CA ALA A 159 -39.02 -30.06 1.05
C ALA A 159 -39.80 -28.76 1.24
N ASP A 160 -39.55 -27.78 0.38
CA ASP A 160 -40.43 -26.65 0.17
C ASP A 160 -40.27 -26.20 -1.29
N THR A 161 -40.98 -26.94 -2.12
CA THR A 161 -41.45 -26.54 -3.42
C THR A 161 -42.07 -25.15 -3.36
N ASP A 162 -41.27 -24.11 -3.63
CA ASP A 162 -41.73 -22.98 -4.42
C ASP A 162 -40.56 -22.05 -4.79
N LYS A 163 -40.38 -21.85 -6.08
CA LYS A 163 -39.60 -20.83 -6.83
C LYS A 163 -39.02 -19.66 -6.00
N THR A 164 -38.01 -19.93 -5.17
CA THR A 164 -37.24 -18.87 -4.49
C THR A 164 -35.82 -18.92 -5.01
N PHE A 165 -35.35 -17.81 -5.59
CA PHE A 165 -33.96 -17.70 -5.97
C PHE A 165 -33.10 -17.78 -4.70
N PHE A 166 -32.23 -18.78 -4.64
CA PHE A 166 -31.35 -19.03 -3.53
C PHE A 166 -29.96 -19.41 -4.03
N LEU A 167 -28.96 -18.58 -3.71
CA LEU A 167 -27.57 -18.80 -4.07
C LEU A 167 -26.81 -19.28 -2.83
N GLN A 168 -26.18 -20.46 -2.94
CA GLN A 168 -25.37 -21.09 -1.90
C GLN A 168 -23.97 -21.44 -2.40
N PRO A 169 -22.97 -21.51 -1.50
CA PRO A 169 -21.59 -21.80 -1.88
C PRO A 169 -21.47 -23.24 -2.37
N LYS A 170 -20.55 -23.49 -3.30
CA LYS A 170 -20.38 -24.85 -3.87
C LYS A 170 -19.60 -25.77 -2.94
N LYS A 171 -18.58 -25.23 -2.28
CA LYS A 171 -17.71 -25.97 -1.37
C LYS A 171 -17.62 -25.26 -0.03
N LYS A 172 -17.52 -26.06 1.03
CA LYS A 172 -17.18 -25.63 2.38
C LYS A 172 -15.78 -26.08 2.70
N VAL A 173 -14.98 -25.15 3.18
CA VAL A 173 -13.63 -25.37 3.68
C VAL A 173 -13.72 -25.31 5.19
N LYS A 174 -13.33 -26.40 5.86
CA LYS A 174 -13.18 -26.44 7.32
C LYS A 174 -11.75 -26.01 7.64
N CYS A 175 -11.60 -24.98 8.45
CA CYS A 175 -10.30 -24.49 8.88
C CYS A 175 -10.19 -24.47 10.41
N PHE A 176 -8.96 -24.49 10.94
CA PHE A 176 -8.71 -24.09 12.32
C PHE A 176 -7.86 -22.83 12.41
N TYR A 177 -7.95 -22.16 13.54
CA TYR A 177 -7.11 -21.01 13.91
C TYR A 177 -6.98 -20.92 15.44
N TYR A 178 -5.96 -20.22 15.90
CA TYR A 178 -5.81 -19.91 17.32
C TYR A 178 -6.70 -18.73 17.71
N ASN A 179 -7.64 -18.97 18.62
CA ASN A 179 -8.52 -17.95 19.15
C ASN A 179 -7.94 -17.40 20.46
N ALA A 180 -7.30 -16.24 20.38
CA ALA A 180 -6.71 -15.54 21.52
C ALA A 180 -7.73 -15.13 22.61
N HIS A 181 -9.02 -14.98 22.31
CA HIS A 181 -10.02 -14.65 23.32
C HIS A 181 -10.39 -15.85 24.20
N SER A 182 -10.45 -17.05 23.62
CA SER A 182 -10.74 -18.29 24.34
C SER A 182 -9.49 -19.09 24.73
N ASP A 183 -8.31 -18.66 24.29
CA ASP A 183 -7.01 -19.34 24.43
C ASP A 183 -7.05 -20.80 23.93
N ARG A 184 -7.73 -21.03 22.78
CA ARG A 184 -7.94 -22.37 22.22
C ARG A 184 -7.88 -22.37 20.70
N ILE A 185 -7.52 -23.52 20.14
CA ILE A 185 -7.72 -23.80 18.72
C ILE A 185 -9.21 -23.90 18.44
N SER A 186 -9.70 -23.05 17.56
CA SER A 186 -11.10 -22.99 17.14
C SER A 186 -11.22 -23.47 15.71
N GLU A 187 -12.27 -24.21 15.42
CA GLU A 187 -12.60 -24.67 14.07
C GLU A 187 -13.75 -23.85 13.50
N ILE A 188 -13.73 -23.65 12.18
CA ILE A 188 -14.78 -22.93 11.47
C ILE A 188 -14.98 -23.50 10.07
N GLU A 189 -16.21 -23.40 9.55
CA GLU A 189 -16.54 -23.74 8.17
C GLU A 189 -16.86 -22.47 7.37
N LEU A 190 -16.15 -22.27 6.26
CA LEU A 190 -16.29 -21.10 5.40
C LEU A 190 -16.52 -21.52 3.94
N PRO A 191 -17.24 -20.71 3.13
CA PRO A 191 -17.25 -20.87 1.69
C PRO A 191 -15.84 -20.81 1.10
N SER A 192 -15.50 -21.71 0.17
CA SER A 192 -14.24 -21.60 -0.57
C SER A 192 -14.07 -20.24 -1.25
N GLU A 193 -15.17 -19.68 -1.74
CA GLU A 193 -15.26 -18.43 -2.48
C GLU A 193 -14.94 -17.21 -1.59
N SER A 194 -14.99 -17.37 -0.26
CA SER A 194 -14.68 -16.33 0.72
C SER A 194 -13.19 -16.27 1.11
N LEU A 195 -12.40 -17.22 0.62
CA LEU A 195 -11.01 -17.42 1.01
C LEU A 195 -10.04 -17.03 -0.11
N SER A 196 -8.83 -16.63 0.29
CA SER A 196 -7.65 -16.45 -0.57
C SER A 196 -6.49 -17.25 0.02
N ILE A 197 -5.66 -17.86 -0.83
CA ILE A 197 -4.46 -18.57 -0.38
C ILE A 197 -3.42 -17.54 0.08
N VAL A 198 -2.67 -17.91 1.13
CA VAL A 198 -1.49 -17.17 1.57
C VAL A 198 -0.27 -17.88 1.01
N GLU A 199 0.38 -17.25 0.06
CA GLU A 199 1.65 -17.75 -0.45
C GLU A 199 2.74 -17.56 0.60
N PRO A 200 3.49 -18.61 0.97
CA PRO A 200 4.62 -18.47 1.86
C PRO A 200 5.73 -17.67 1.18
N LEU A 201 6.31 -16.71 1.91
CA LEU A 201 7.51 -16.02 1.44
C LEU A 201 8.73 -16.93 1.50
N GLU A 202 9.62 -16.79 0.52
CA GLU A 202 10.91 -17.46 0.54
C GLU A 202 11.75 -17.00 1.74
N GLU A 203 12.26 -17.95 2.53
CA GLU A 203 13.05 -17.64 3.74
C GLU A 203 14.32 -16.85 3.40
N ASN A 204 14.97 -17.18 2.28
CA ASN A 204 16.17 -16.48 1.83
C ASN A 204 15.91 -14.99 1.56
N LEU A 205 14.75 -14.65 1.00
CA LEU A 205 14.36 -13.26 0.75
C LEU A 205 14.26 -12.47 2.07
N LEU A 206 13.66 -13.06 3.10
CA LEU A 206 13.56 -12.42 4.42
C LEU A 206 14.93 -12.28 5.09
N MET A 207 15.81 -13.28 4.95
CA MET A 207 17.17 -13.23 5.45
C MET A 207 17.99 -12.13 4.75
N ASP A 208 17.89 -12.03 3.42
CA ASP A 208 18.56 -11.00 2.62
C ASP A 208 18.11 -9.60 3.05
N LEU A 209 16.81 -9.35 3.11
CA LEU A 209 16.27 -8.06 3.56
C LEU A 209 16.70 -7.71 4.98
N ASN A 210 16.75 -8.69 5.88
CA ASN A 210 17.21 -8.49 7.25
C ASN A 210 18.71 -8.15 7.31
N SER A 211 19.52 -8.75 6.42
CA SER A 211 20.94 -8.38 6.26
C SER A 211 21.09 -6.94 5.77
N TYR A 212 20.27 -6.51 4.80
CA TYR A 212 20.30 -5.14 4.26
C TYR A 212 19.91 -4.11 5.31
N ILE A 213 18.97 -4.42 6.20
CA ILE A 213 18.60 -3.58 7.35
C ILE A 213 19.78 -3.45 8.32
N SER A 214 20.39 -4.57 8.68
CA SER A 214 21.50 -4.63 9.65
C SER A 214 22.71 -3.84 9.15
N ASP A 215 23.03 -4.01 7.86
CA ASP A 215 24.14 -3.34 7.19
C ASP A 215 23.83 -1.87 6.82
N LYS A 216 22.60 -1.39 7.07
CA LYS A 216 22.11 -0.07 6.62
C LYS A 216 22.31 0.17 5.13
N SER A 217 22.23 -0.90 4.34
CA SER A 217 22.48 -0.88 2.89
C SER A 217 21.33 -0.23 2.13
N TYR A 218 21.61 0.11 0.87
CA TYR A 218 20.59 0.56 -0.07
C TYR A 218 20.14 -0.62 -0.94
N VAL A 219 18.89 -0.59 -1.36
CA VAL A 219 18.26 -1.65 -2.15
C VAL A 219 17.50 -1.03 -3.31
N LEU A 220 17.67 -1.59 -4.50
CA LEU A 220 16.86 -1.29 -5.68
C LEU A 220 15.76 -2.32 -5.82
N CYS A 221 14.53 -1.89 -6.04
CA CYS A 221 13.44 -2.78 -6.44
C CYS A 221 12.47 -2.04 -7.39
N ARG A 222 11.54 -2.78 -7.99
CA ARG A 222 10.40 -2.20 -8.72
C ARG A 222 9.13 -2.48 -7.93
N ASP A 223 8.21 -1.52 -7.90
CA ASP A 223 6.89 -1.73 -7.31
C ASP A 223 5.91 -2.40 -8.30
N GLU A 224 4.69 -2.63 -7.83
CA GLU A 224 3.59 -3.23 -8.61
C GLU A 224 3.19 -2.40 -9.86
N HIS A 225 3.62 -1.13 -9.94
CA HIS A 225 3.39 -0.23 -11.06
C HIS A 225 4.63 -0.06 -11.95
N ASP A 226 5.61 -0.98 -11.81
CA ASP A 226 6.88 -0.97 -12.53
C ASP A 226 7.75 0.27 -12.25
N LYS A 227 7.45 1.00 -11.17
CA LYS A 227 8.24 2.17 -10.77
C LYS A 227 9.49 1.71 -10.02
N MET A 228 10.64 2.19 -10.47
CA MET A 228 11.91 1.98 -9.77
C MET A 228 11.91 2.70 -8.42
N LEU A 229 12.25 1.98 -7.35
CA LEU A 229 12.40 2.50 -6.01
C LEU A 229 13.81 2.27 -5.50
N VAL A 230 14.37 3.29 -4.85
CA VAL A 230 15.66 3.19 -4.16
C VAL A 230 15.41 3.30 -2.67
N LEU A 231 15.60 2.20 -1.97
CA LEU A 231 15.18 2.03 -0.60
C LEU A 231 16.38 1.96 0.32
N GLN A 232 16.25 2.59 1.48
CA GLN A 232 17.02 2.24 2.66
C GLN A 232 16.11 1.49 3.63
N PRO A 233 16.17 0.14 3.66
CA PRO A 233 15.37 -0.70 4.54
C PRO A 233 15.56 -0.31 6.02
N LYS A 234 14.48 -0.34 6.80
CA LYS A 234 14.53 -0.03 8.24
C LYS A 234 14.04 -1.17 9.11
N THR A 235 12.85 -1.70 8.79
CA THR A 235 12.20 -2.73 9.61
C THR A 235 11.27 -3.58 8.75
N ILE A 236 11.20 -4.87 9.05
CA ILE A 236 10.18 -5.78 8.52
C ILE A 236 9.08 -5.92 9.57
N SER A 237 7.82 -5.90 9.16
CA SER A 237 6.68 -6.16 10.05
C SER A 237 5.74 -7.18 9.43
N PHE A 238 5.22 -8.09 10.26
CA PHE A 238 4.28 -9.13 9.83
C PHE A 238 2.86 -8.75 10.28
N ARG A 239 1.88 -8.81 9.36
CA ARG A 239 0.47 -8.50 9.64
C ARG A 239 -0.42 -9.45 8.86
N SER A 240 -1.13 -10.33 9.58
CA SER A 240 -2.17 -11.20 9.03
C SER A 240 -1.74 -11.95 7.77
N GLY A 241 -0.57 -12.61 7.80
CA GLY A 241 -0.05 -13.40 6.67
C GLY A 241 0.88 -12.65 5.73
N PHE A 242 0.92 -11.32 5.78
CA PHE A 242 1.74 -10.51 4.89
C PHE A 242 2.93 -9.90 5.62
N TYR A 243 4.08 -9.82 4.95
CA TYR A 243 5.24 -9.10 5.44
C TYR A 243 5.34 -7.75 4.74
N PHE A 244 5.65 -6.72 5.51
CA PHE A 244 5.79 -5.35 5.01
C PHE A 244 7.19 -4.84 5.31
N LEU A 245 7.84 -4.29 4.30
CA LEU A 245 9.11 -3.60 4.44
C LEU A 245 8.87 -2.10 4.62
N ARG A 246 9.23 -1.58 5.79
CA ARG A 246 9.32 -0.14 6.02
C ARG A 246 10.70 0.33 5.60
N ALA A 247 10.75 1.32 4.72
CA ALA A 247 11.99 1.87 4.18
C ALA A 247 11.93 3.39 4.04
N TYR A 248 13.09 4.03 3.97
CA TYR A 248 13.19 5.40 3.47
C TYR A 248 13.44 5.36 1.96
N GLU A 249 12.50 5.89 1.18
CA GLU A 249 12.64 5.99 -0.27
C GLU A 249 13.45 7.24 -0.59
N ILE A 250 14.59 7.02 -1.23
CA ILE A 250 15.69 7.97 -1.39
C ILE A 250 15.35 9.09 -2.36
N ILE A 251 14.58 8.81 -3.42
CA ILE A 251 14.31 9.75 -4.50
C ILE A 251 13.28 10.79 -4.08
N SER A 252 12.12 10.34 -3.58
CA SER A 252 11.04 11.16 -3.02
C SER A 252 11.35 11.71 -1.63
N GLY A 253 12.29 11.08 -0.91
CA GLY A 253 12.73 11.53 0.41
C GLY A 253 11.70 11.28 1.52
N ARG A 254 10.85 10.26 1.37
CA ARG A 254 9.78 9.92 2.33
C ARG A 254 9.93 8.50 2.86
N ASN A 255 9.38 8.25 4.05
CA ASN A 255 9.23 6.88 4.51
C ASN A 255 8.06 6.23 3.77
N ILE A 256 8.27 5.03 3.26
CA ILE A 256 7.24 4.21 2.63
C ILE A 256 7.13 2.86 3.33
N GLU A 257 6.04 2.17 3.04
CA GLU A 257 5.82 0.78 3.43
C GLU A 257 5.37 0.04 2.18
N ILE A 258 6.05 -1.05 1.85
CA ILE A 258 5.73 -1.90 0.69
C ILE A 258 5.43 -3.32 1.18
N ASN A 259 4.51 -4.01 0.51
CA ASN A 259 4.31 -5.44 0.70
C ASN A 259 5.54 -6.18 0.16
N ILE A 260 6.04 -7.17 0.91
CA ILE A 260 7.11 -8.05 0.44
C ILE A 260 6.41 -9.20 -0.28
N SER A 261 6.76 -9.38 -1.56
CA SER A 261 6.30 -10.48 -2.39
C SER A 261 7.50 -11.19 -3.00
N ASN A 262 7.36 -12.50 -3.25
CA ASN A 262 8.33 -13.30 -3.99
C ASN A 262 8.54 -12.78 -5.43
N ASP A 263 7.57 -12.05 -5.99
CA ASP A 263 7.66 -11.46 -7.33
C ASP A 263 8.58 -10.23 -7.40
N ILE A 264 8.93 -9.65 -6.25
CA ILE A 264 9.73 -8.42 -6.19
C ILE A 264 11.21 -8.78 -6.01
N VAL A 265 12.02 -8.39 -6.99
CA VAL A 265 13.48 -8.56 -6.91
C VAL A 265 14.13 -7.38 -6.19
N TYR A 266 14.79 -7.67 -5.07
CA TYR A 266 15.54 -6.71 -4.27
C TYR A 266 17.04 -6.83 -4.52
N LYS A 267 17.65 -5.80 -5.11
CA LYS A 267 19.09 -5.79 -5.41
C LYS A 267 19.84 -4.85 -4.48
N ARG A 268 20.83 -5.34 -3.75
CA ARG A 268 21.71 -4.51 -2.92
C ARG A 268 22.49 -3.53 -3.80
N ILE A 269 22.63 -2.30 -3.30
CA ILE A 269 23.47 -1.25 -3.90
C ILE A 269 24.57 -0.91 -2.87
N GLU A 270 25.83 -1.00 -3.29
CA GLU A 270 26.98 -0.72 -2.43
C GLU A 270 27.15 0.78 -2.14
N SER A 271 26.97 1.62 -3.15
CA SER A 271 27.02 3.08 -3.02
C SER A 271 25.93 3.75 -3.84
N ILE A 272 25.24 4.69 -3.20
CA ILE A 272 24.19 5.51 -3.82
C ILE A 272 24.72 6.81 -4.41
N VAL A 273 25.93 7.21 -4.05
CA VAL A 273 26.55 8.47 -4.46
C VAL A 273 27.68 8.18 -5.43
N ALA A 274 27.52 8.63 -6.68
CA ALA A 274 28.54 8.53 -7.72
C ALA A 274 29.55 9.68 -7.62
N ALA A 275 29.10 10.90 -7.33
CA ALA A 275 29.95 12.08 -7.19
C ALA A 275 29.36 13.09 -6.21
N VAL A 276 30.22 13.93 -5.62
CA VAL A 276 29.84 14.99 -4.69
C VAL A 276 30.52 16.29 -5.07
N SER A 277 29.80 17.42 -5.03
CA SER A 277 30.35 18.77 -5.10
C SER A 277 29.95 19.56 -3.84
N PRO A 278 30.90 19.87 -2.94
CA PRO A 278 30.62 20.74 -1.80
C PRO A 278 30.62 22.21 -2.21
N VAL A 279 29.70 22.99 -1.65
CA VAL A 279 29.86 24.46 -1.57
C VAL A 279 30.24 24.78 -0.13
N ALA A 280 31.55 24.71 0.18
CA ALA A 280 32.05 25.15 1.48
C ALA A 280 31.88 26.68 1.62
N GLU A 281 31.67 27.17 2.84
CA GLU A 281 31.73 28.60 3.18
C GLU A 281 33.16 29.13 2.95
N MET A 282 33.49 29.53 1.73
CA MET A 282 34.82 30.03 1.37
C MET A 282 34.74 31.24 0.41
N SER A 283 35.81 32.05 0.45
CA SER A 283 35.96 33.38 -0.16
C SER A 283 35.48 33.53 -1.61
N TYR A 284 35.23 34.78 -2.05
CA TYR A 284 34.69 35.09 -3.38
C TYR A 284 35.43 34.45 -4.56
N LEU A 285 36.76 34.28 -4.47
CA LEU A 285 37.59 33.65 -5.51
C LEU A 285 37.42 32.12 -5.60
N ALA A 286 36.94 31.47 -4.54
CA ALA A 286 36.63 30.03 -4.55
C ALA A 286 35.25 29.74 -5.18
N LYS A 287 34.34 30.73 -5.22
CA LYS A 287 32.94 30.54 -5.66
C LYS A 287 32.81 30.21 -7.15
N GLU A 288 33.66 30.78 -8.01
CA GLU A 288 33.64 30.51 -9.46
C GLU A 288 34.07 29.07 -9.75
N LYS A 289 35.22 28.63 -9.21
CA LYS A 289 35.70 27.24 -9.35
C LYS A 289 34.72 26.20 -8.81
N ILE A 290 34.05 26.50 -7.70
CA ILE A 290 33.01 25.62 -7.13
C ILE A 290 31.79 25.55 -8.07
N THR A 291 31.43 26.67 -8.70
CA THR A 291 30.31 26.71 -9.65
C THR A 291 30.63 25.88 -10.90
N ASP A 292 31.87 25.94 -11.39
CA ASP A 292 32.32 25.15 -12.53
C ASP A 292 32.32 23.65 -12.23
N ASP A 293 32.88 23.22 -11.09
CA ASP A 293 32.85 21.81 -10.64
C ASP A 293 31.41 21.27 -10.53
N LEU A 294 30.50 22.09 -9.97
CA LEU A 294 29.09 21.76 -9.88
C LEU A 294 28.46 21.60 -11.27
N ILE A 295 28.76 22.50 -12.20
CA ILE A 295 28.24 22.42 -13.58
C ILE A 295 28.78 21.19 -14.30
N GLU A 296 30.06 20.87 -14.15
CA GLU A 296 30.67 19.66 -14.74
C GLU A 296 29.98 18.40 -14.23
N LYS A 297 29.75 18.28 -12.91
CA LYS A 297 29.04 17.13 -12.33
C LYS A 297 27.59 17.04 -12.79
N ILE A 298 26.89 18.16 -12.93
CA ILE A 298 25.54 18.17 -13.52
C ILE A 298 25.57 17.71 -14.97
N LYS A 299 26.55 18.14 -15.77
CA LYS A 299 26.69 17.70 -17.16
C LYS A 299 26.95 16.19 -17.26
N LEU A 300 27.83 15.66 -16.40
CA LEU A 300 28.11 14.22 -16.31
C LEU A 300 26.85 13.44 -15.93
N ALA A 301 26.15 13.89 -14.88
CA ALA A 301 24.89 13.28 -14.47
C ALA A 301 23.84 13.31 -15.59
N LYS A 302 23.82 14.37 -16.40
CA LYS A 302 22.90 14.46 -17.55
C LYS A 302 23.24 13.44 -18.63
N SER A 303 24.52 13.25 -18.97
CA SER A 303 24.92 12.26 -19.99
C SER A 303 24.62 10.82 -19.56
N GLU A 304 24.73 10.55 -18.25
CA GLU A 304 24.48 9.23 -17.67
C GLU A 304 23.04 9.05 -17.18
N LYS A 305 22.19 10.08 -17.32
CA LYS A 305 20.78 10.10 -16.91
C LYS A 305 20.59 9.76 -15.43
N LEU A 306 21.47 10.33 -14.60
CA LEU A 306 21.52 10.14 -13.16
C LEU A 306 20.72 11.22 -12.41
N TYR A 307 20.15 10.84 -11.26
CA TYR A 307 19.51 11.81 -10.37
C TYR A 307 20.52 12.77 -9.73
N LEU A 308 20.10 14.01 -9.50
CA LEU A 308 20.82 14.98 -8.68
C LEU A 308 20.13 15.11 -7.32
N ARG A 309 20.90 15.10 -6.22
CA ARG A 309 20.41 15.55 -4.91
C ARG A 309 21.07 16.86 -4.52
N LEU A 310 20.25 17.87 -4.30
CA LEU A 310 20.66 19.24 -3.99
C LEU A 310 20.30 19.57 -2.54
N LYS A 311 21.24 20.13 -1.77
CA LYS A 311 20.88 20.98 -0.62
C LYS A 311 20.70 22.40 -1.12
N TYR A 312 19.47 22.88 -1.16
CA TYR A 312 19.11 24.15 -1.79
C TYR A 312 18.62 25.15 -0.75
N LYS A 313 19.22 26.35 -0.76
CA LYS A 313 18.84 27.49 0.08
C LYS A 313 17.73 28.31 -0.60
N ASN A 314 16.56 28.41 0.02
CA ASN A 314 15.41 29.13 -0.55
C ASN A 314 15.56 30.66 -0.43
N LYS A 315 14.51 31.44 -0.75
CA LYS A 315 14.53 32.91 -0.62
C LYS A 315 14.49 33.39 0.84
N ASN A 316 14.04 32.54 1.76
CA ASN A 316 13.92 32.80 3.20
C ASN A 316 15.09 32.19 3.97
N ASP A 317 16.18 31.86 3.28
CA ASP A 317 17.39 31.26 3.82
C ASP A 317 17.25 29.86 4.44
N GLU A 318 16.11 29.19 4.26
CA GLU A 318 15.92 27.81 4.71
C GLU A 318 16.56 26.82 3.73
N ILE A 319 17.28 25.83 4.27
CA ILE A 319 17.92 24.77 3.50
C ILE A 319 16.99 23.58 3.39
N SER A 320 16.91 23.02 2.19
CA SER A 320 16.09 21.84 1.94
C SER A 320 16.78 20.88 0.98
N SER A 321 16.58 19.58 1.21
CA SER A 321 17.05 18.53 0.28
C SER A 321 16.05 18.37 -0.87
N ARG A 322 16.55 18.26 -2.09
CA ARG A 322 15.76 18.13 -3.34
C ARG A 322 16.40 17.10 -4.26
N THR A 323 15.65 16.09 -4.66
CA THR A 323 16.07 15.17 -5.73
C THR A 323 15.48 15.65 -7.06
N VAL A 324 16.30 15.71 -8.11
CA VAL A 324 15.93 16.28 -9.42
C VAL A 324 16.31 15.30 -10.55
N SER A 325 15.41 15.11 -11.51
CA SER A 325 15.63 14.36 -12.76
C SER A 325 15.25 15.21 -13.99
N ASN A 326 15.51 14.69 -15.20
CA ASN A 326 15.13 15.34 -16.47
C ASN A 326 15.55 16.82 -16.56
N PHE A 327 16.79 17.12 -16.17
CA PHE A 327 17.23 18.49 -15.99
C PHE A 327 18.04 19.06 -17.16
N PHE A 328 17.99 20.39 -17.29
CA PHE A 328 18.74 21.14 -18.28
C PHE A 328 19.06 22.54 -17.77
N PHE A 329 20.13 23.14 -18.32
CA PHE A 329 20.46 24.53 -18.06
C PHE A 329 19.59 25.45 -18.93
N GLN A 330 19.00 26.48 -18.33
CA GLN A 330 18.35 27.52 -19.12
C GLN A 330 19.43 28.39 -19.77
N LYS A 331 19.44 28.44 -21.10
CA LYS A 331 20.26 29.39 -21.87
C LYS A 331 19.52 30.72 -21.96
N LYS A 332 20.14 31.82 -21.53
CA LYS A 332 19.67 33.14 -21.94
C LYS A 332 20.20 33.45 -23.34
N PRO A 333 19.43 34.13 -24.21
CA PRO A 333 19.85 34.38 -25.59
C PRO A 333 21.09 35.29 -25.73
N GLU A 334 21.47 36.05 -24.70
CA GLU A 334 22.41 37.19 -24.83
C GLU A 334 23.64 37.13 -23.90
N GLU A 335 23.84 36.08 -23.10
CA GLU A 335 25.00 35.99 -22.19
C GLU A 335 25.81 34.72 -22.47
N ASP A 336 27.04 34.88 -22.97
CA ASP A 336 28.10 33.86 -23.10
C ASP A 336 28.67 33.39 -21.74
N SER A 337 27.98 33.70 -20.65
CA SER A 337 28.46 33.46 -19.28
C SER A 337 27.67 32.35 -18.59
N VAL A 338 28.41 31.50 -17.87
CA VAL A 338 28.00 30.48 -16.88
C VAL A 338 26.48 30.36 -16.64
N PRO A 339 25.86 29.18 -16.88
CA PRO A 339 24.42 29.01 -16.69
C PRO A 339 23.99 29.43 -15.29
N ARG A 340 22.96 30.29 -15.21
CA ARG A 340 22.44 30.80 -13.93
C ARG A 340 21.39 29.88 -13.29
N TYR A 341 20.71 29.08 -14.12
CA TYR A 341 19.55 28.30 -13.70
C TYR A 341 19.59 26.87 -14.22
N LEU A 342 19.18 25.94 -13.35
CA LEU A 342 18.93 24.54 -13.63
C LEU A 342 17.43 24.30 -13.54
N THR A 343 16.81 23.83 -14.61
CA THR A 343 15.40 23.42 -14.61
C THR A 343 15.33 21.90 -14.65
N GLY A 344 14.42 21.29 -13.89
CA GLY A 344 14.20 19.84 -13.90
C GLY A 344 13.01 19.43 -13.05
N TYR A 345 12.65 18.14 -13.10
CA TYR A 345 11.54 17.59 -12.34
C TYR A 345 11.94 17.35 -10.88
N CYS A 346 11.27 18.02 -9.94
CA CYS A 346 11.55 17.97 -8.51
C CYS A 346 10.68 16.91 -7.83
N HIS A 347 11.29 15.81 -7.38
CA HIS A 347 10.56 14.66 -6.80
C HIS A 347 9.87 14.95 -5.48
N LEU A 348 10.33 15.95 -4.72
CA LEU A 348 9.65 16.35 -3.49
C LEU A 348 8.33 17.11 -3.75
N ARG A 349 8.25 17.83 -4.88
CA ARG A 349 7.09 18.65 -5.23
C ARG A 349 6.25 18.06 -6.36
N GLU A 350 6.73 16.98 -6.96
CA GLU A 350 6.09 16.28 -8.08
C GLU A 350 5.81 17.19 -9.29
N GLU A 351 6.68 18.18 -9.53
CA GLU A 351 6.53 19.18 -10.59
C GLU A 351 7.87 19.69 -11.12
N GLU A 352 7.87 20.33 -12.29
CA GLU A 352 9.04 21.01 -12.85
C GLU A 352 9.39 22.28 -12.05
N ARG A 353 10.66 22.42 -11.67
CA ARG A 353 11.16 23.57 -10.90
C ARG A 353 12.47 24.09 -11.47
N THR A 354 12.67 25.40 -11.30
CA THR A 354 13.90 26.10 -11.69
C THR A 354 14.68 26.50 -10.45
N PHE A 355 15.94 26.04 -10.38
CA PHE A 355 16.87 26.25 -9.29
C PHE A 355 17.95 27.25 -9.72
N ASN A 356 18.21 28.26 -8.91
CA ASN A 356 19.36 29.14 -9.12
C ASN A 356 20.62 28.43 -8.66
N ILE A 357 21.59 28.23 -9.56
CA ILE A 357 22.80 27.44 -9.28
C ILE A 357 23.59 28.02 -8.10
N LYS A 358 23.63 29.35 -7.95
CA LYS A 358 24.32 30.03 -6.84
C LYS A 358 23.73 29.73 -5.46
N ARG A 359 22.52 29.16 -5.40
CA ARG A 359 21.82 28.81 -4.15
C ARG A 359 21.92 27.34 -3.79
N ILE A 360 22.49 26.51 -4.66
CA ILE A 360 22.84 25.14 -4.34
C ILE A 360 24.03 25.19 -3.38
N GLN A 361 23.86 24.62 -2.18
CA GLN A 361 24.89 24.54 -1.14
C GLN A 361 25.68 23.23 -1.22
N PHE A 362 25.10 22.21 -1.85
CA PHE A 362 25.69 20.90 -1.95
C PHE A 362 25.00 20.12 -3.06
N LEU A 363 25.77 19.39 -3.84
CA LEU A 363 25.29 18.50 -4.88
C LEU A 363 25.85 17.09 -4.67
N GLU A 364 24.97 16.09 -4.68
CA GLU A 364 25.30 14.68 -4.91
C GLU A 364 24.76 14.26 -6.27
N VAL A 365 25.58 13.57 -7.06
CA VAL A 365 25.12 12.81 -8.21
C VAL A 365 24.85 11.39 -7.72
N LEU A 366 23.62 10.92 -7.87
CA LEU A 366 23.24 9.57 -7.42
C LEU A 366 23.60 8.55 -8.49
N SER A 367 24.07 7.37 -8.11
CA SER A 367 24.44 6.27 -9.02
C SER A 367 23.24 5.56 -9.66
N VAL A 368 22.04 6.16 -9.59
CA VAL A 368 20.78 5.58 -10.03
C VAL A 368 20.30 6.31 -11.29
N ASN A 369 19.97 5.53 -12.31
CA ASN A 369 19.42 6.03 -13.56
C ASN A 369 17.92 6.34 -13.40
N PHE A 370 17.45 7.47 -13.95
CA PHE A 370 16.05 7.88 -13.87
C PHE A 370 15.19 7.47 -15.08
N GLU A 371 15.77 6.80 -16.07
CA GLU A 371 15.07 6.20 -17.22
C GLU A 371 14.82 4.70 -17.10
#